data_AF-A0A5E4YIU5-F1
#
_entry.id   AF-A0A5E4YIU5-F1
#
_cell.length_a   1.000
_cell.length_b   1.000
_cell.length_c   1.000
_cell.angle_alpha   90.00
_cell.angle_beta   90.00
_cell.angle_gamma   90.00
#
_symmetry.space_group_name_H-M   'P 1'
#
loop_
_entity.id
_entity.type
_entity.pdbx_description
1 polymer ?
#
loop_
_entity_poly.entity_id
_entity_poly.type
_entity_poly.pdbx_seq_one_letter_code
_entity_poly.pdbx_strand_id
1 'polypeptide(L)'
;MSEIIRSHGFTNESLDWDAWLDVVSLDQATPEQIAVLEESHPKAKTSDYYLFLVHQPEVLRQRSAAFNAIMYAPGGMPRAERELSTTVVSRINGCVYCASVHAQRFEQLAKRNDVIREVFDEPRTAGTTEREKAIAQFSIALTETPGDVRPAQLQALRDVGLTDAEILDLIHSIAIFAWANRLMLNLGEPVFPEGEAAA
;
A
#
# COMPACT_ATOMS: atom_id res chain seq x y z
N MET A 1 -3.27 -10.51 -18.34
CA MET A 1 -3.48 -10.30 -16.90
C MET A 1 -2.72 -11.39 -16.20
N SER A 2 -2.07 -11.09 -15.08
CA SER A 2 -1.42 -12.14 -14.28
C SER A 2 -2.48 -13.08 -13.70
N GLU A 3 -2.06 -14.25 -13.25
CA GLU A 3 -2.92 -15.21 -12.57
C GLU A 3 -3.47 -14.64 -11.25
N ILE A 4 -4.67 -15.07 -10.86
CA ILE A 4 -5.22 -14.77 -9.53
C ILE A 4 -4.41 -15.53 -8.47
N ILE A 5 -3.99 -14.84 -7.42
CA ILE A 5 -3.29 -15.41 -6.27
C ILE A 5 -4.26 -15.38 -5.09
N ARG A 6 -4.46 -16.51 -4.41
CA ARG A 6 -5.12 -16.59 -3.11
C ARG A 6 -4.23 -17.38 -2.17
N SER A 7 -3.74 -16.76 -1.11
CA SER A 7 -2.87 -17.43 -0.13
C SER A 7 -3.01 -16.77 1.25
N HIS A 8 -3.25 -17.58 2.28
CA HIS A 8 -3.36 -17.16 3.69
C HIS A 8 -4.30 -15.95 3.92
N GLY A 9 -5.46 -15.93 3.25
CA GLY A 9 -6.44 -14.85 3.32
C GLY A 9 -6.10 -13.59 2.50
N PHE A 10 -4.99 -13.58 1.75
CA PHE A 10 -4.61 -12.50 0.84
C PHE A 10 -4.92 -12.84 -0.61
N THR A 11 -5.28 -11.82 -1.40
CA THR A 11 -5.57 -11.95 -2.83
C THR A 11 -5.03 -10.76 -3.63
N ASN A 12 -4.80 -10.95 -4.93
CA ASN A 12 -4.54 -9.86 -5.89
C ASN A 12 -5.79 -9.46 -6.68
N GLU A 13 -6.97 -9.96 -6.32
CA GLU A 13 -8.24 -9.58 -6.93
C GLU A 13 -8.69 -8.19 -6.50
N SER A 14 -9.46 -7.50 -7.34
CA SER A 14 -10.04 -6.20 -6.97
C SER A 14 -11.04 -6.39 -5.83
N LEU A 15 -10.79 -5.70 -4.72
CA LEU A 15 -11.67 -5.63 -3.57
C LEU A 15 -12.30 -4.23 -3.51
N ASP A 16 -13.51 -4.16 -2.98
CA ASP A 16 -14.08 -2.91 -2.50
C ASP A 16 -13.73 -2.74 -1.01
N TRP A 17 -14.04 -1.58 -0.43
CA TRP A 17 -13.83 -1.31 0.99
C TRP A 17 -15.04 -0.57 1.53
N ASP A 18 -15.56 -1.04 2.64
CA ASP A 18 -16.77 -0.49 3.27
C ASP A 18 -16.40 0.19 4.59
N ALA A 19 -16.93 1.39 4.82
CA ALA A 19 -16.66 2.15 6.03
C ALA A 19 -17.56 1.67 7.18
N TRP A 20 -17.03 1.59 8.39
CA TRP A 20 -17.84 1.28 9.58
C TRP A 20 -18.59 2.49 10.15
N LEU A 21 -18.26 3.69 9.67
CA LEU A 21 -18.84 4.96 10.12
C LEU A 21 -19.42 5.71 8.92
N ASP A 22 -20.42 6.54 9.19
CA ASP A 22 -21.14 7.28 8.15
C ASP A 22 -20.20 8.08 7.24
N VAL A 23 -20.33 7.86 5.93
CA VAL A 23 -19.57 8.57 4.91
C VAL A 23 -20.28 9.86 4.48
N VAL A 24 -19.54 10.82 3.93
CA VAL A 24 -20.14 12.04 3.39
C VAL A 24 -20.95 11.71 2.13
N SER A 25 -22.25 12.02 2.15
CA SER A 25 -23.09 11.93 0.95
C SER A 25 -22.81 13.09 -0.01
N LEU A 26 -22.64 12.81 -1.30
CA LEU A 26 -22.22 13.80 -2.30
C LEU A 26 -23.23 14.94 -2.51
N ASP A 27 -24.53 14.70 -2.28
CA ASP A 27 -25.58 15.71 -2.35
C ASP A 27 -25.55 16.70 -1.17
N GLN A 28 -24.91 16.31 -0.07
CA GLN A 28 -24.76 17.10 1.16
C GLN A 28 -23.34 17.64 1.35
N ALA A 29 -22.39 17.23 0.51
CA ALA A 29 -20.99 17.61 0.61
C ALA A 29 -20.78 19.12 0.40
N THR A 30 -19.89 19.71 1.19
CA THR A 30 -19.49 21.11 0.99
C THR A 30 -18.67 21.27 -0.30
N PRO A 31 -18.58 22.49 -0.86
CA PRO A 31 -17.71 22.74 -2.01
C PRO A 31 -16.25 22.37 -1.75
N GLU A 32 -15.76 22.52 -0.51
CA GLU A 32 -14.41 22.11 -0.14
C GLU A 32 -14.26 20.58 -0.18
N GLN A 33 -15.22 19.84 0.38
CA GLN A 33 -15.20 18.37 0.36
C GLN A 33 -15.18 17.84 -1.06
N ILE A 34 -16.03 18.39 -1.94
CA ILE A 34 -16.06 18.00 -3.36
C ILE A 34 -14.70 18.27 -4.03
N ALA A 35 -14.11 19.45 -3.82
CA ALA A 35 -12.80 19.79 -4.38
C ALA A 35 -11.71 18.81 -3.91
N VAL A 36 -11.65 18.51 -2.61
CA VAL A 36 -10.67 17.56 -2.07
C VAL A 36 -10.85 16.15 -2.63
N LEU A 37 -12.09 15.69 -2.80
CA LEU A 37 -12.35 14.39 -3.42
C LEU A 37 -11.83 14.35 -4.87
N GLU A 38 -12.09 15.39 -5.66
CA GLU A 38 -11.61 15.49 -7.05
C GLU A 38 -10.08 15.53 -7.16
N GLU A 39 -9.42 16.24 -6.24
CA GLU A 39 -7.95 16.32 -6.16
C GLU A 39 -7.31 15.01 -5.70
N SER A 40 -8.02 14.21 -4.90
CA SER A 40 -7.43 13.08 -4.17
C SER A 40 -7.20 11.82 -5.02
N HIS A 41 -8.23 11.35 -5.72
CA HIS A 41 -8.15 10.13 -6.52
C HIS A 41 -9.34 10.03 -7.49
N PRO A 42 -9.18 9.45 -8.70
CA PRO A 42 -10.28 9.34 -9.67
C PRO A 42 -11.53 8.60 -9.16
N LYS A 43 -11.36 7.66 -8.22
CA LYS A 43 -12.46 6.92 -7.57
C LYS A 43 -12.93 7.53 -6.24
N ALA A 44 -12.43 8.69 -5.83
CA ALA A 44 -12.68 9.23 -4.49
C ALA A 44 -14.18 9.47 -4.22
N LYS A 45 -14.95 9.87 -5.22
CA LYS A 45 -16.40 10.10 -5.09
C LYS A 45 -17.24 8.82 -5.01
N THR A 46 -16.63 7.65 -5.22
CA THR A 46 -17.32 6.35 -5.21
C THR A 46 -16.63 5.35 -4.29
N SER A 47 -15.73 5.81 -3.43
CA SER A 47 -14.97 4.97 -2.52
C SER A 47 -15.23 5.44 -1.11
N ASP A 48 -15.80 4.55 -0.30
CA ASP A 48 -16.16 4.84 1.08
C ASP A 48 -14.97 5.31 1.90
N TYR A 49 -13.76 4.81 1.60
CA TYR A 49 -12.54 5.31 2.25
C TYR A 49 -12.35 6.81 2.04
N TYR A 50 -12.50 7.31 0.83
CA TYR A 50 -12.35 8.73 0.53
C TYR A 50 -13.56 9.55 1.03
N LEU A 51 -14.77 9.03 0.86
CA LEU A 51 -16.00 9.67 1.35
C LEU A 51 -16.04 9.75 2.89
N PHE A 52 -15.41 8.80 3.59
CA PHE A 52 -15.24 8.86 5.03
C PHE A 52 -14.17 9.87 5.43
N LEU A 53 -12.97 9.80 4.85
CA LEU A 53 -11.87 10.68 5.25
C LEU A 53 -12.13 12.17 4.93
N VAL A 54 -12.99 12.48 3.97
CA VAL A 54 -13.33 13.87 3.63
C VAL A 54 -14.18 14.59 4.71
N HIS A 55 -14.59 13.90 5.78
CA HIS A 55 -15.01 14.58 7.02
C HIS A 55 -13.92 15.49 7.58
N GLN A 56 -12.65 15.23 7.25
CA GLN A 56 -11.49 16.09 7.54
C GLN A 56 -10.79 16.49 6.23
N PRO A 57 -11.33 17.46 5.46
CA PRO A 57 -10.88 17.74 4.09
C PRO A 57 -9.39 18.06 3.99
N GLU A 58 -8.86 18.91 4.90
CA GLU A 58 -7.45 19.28 4.88
C GLU A 58 -6.53 18.09 5.18
N VAL A 59 -6.91 17.20 6.10
CA VAL A 59 -6.13 15.99 6.40
C VAL A 59 -6.10 15.07 5.17
N LEU A 60 -7.24 14.88 4.51
CA LEU A 60 -7.30 14.07 3.28
C LEU A 60 -6.46 14.70 2.16
N ARG A 61 -6.53 16.03 1.96
CA ARG A 61 -5.74 16.75 0.98
C ARG A 61 -4.23 16.53 1.19
N GLN A 62 -3.74 16.73 2.41
CA GLN A 62 -2.32 16.53 2.74
C GLN A 62 -1.89 15.07 2.61
N ARG A 63 -2.74 14.13 3.03
CA ARG A 63 -2.51 12.69 2.84
C ARG A 63 -2.38 12.35 1.35
N SER A 64 -3.29 12.83 0.52
CA SER A 64 -3.28 12.57 -0.93
C SER A 64 -2.05 13.20 -1.60
N ALA A 65 -1.66 14.41 -1.20
CA ALA A 65 -0.44 15.07 -1.68
C ALA A 65 0.82 14.27 -1.31
N ALA A 66 0.96 13.86 -0.04
CA ALA A 66 2.08 13.04 0.42
C ALA A 66 2.13 11.68 -0.29
N PHE A 67 0.98 11.00 -0.41
CA PHE A 67 0.87 9.73 -1.13
C PHE A 67 1.34 9.85 -2.58
N ASN A 68 0.87 10.87 -3.30
CA ASN A 68 1.25 11.10 -4.69
C ASN A 68 2.74 11.44 -4.82
N ALA A 69 3.25 12.30 -3.93
CA ALA A 69 4.68 12.64 -3.89
C ALA A 69 5.57 11.41 -3.62
N ILE A 70 5.12 10.44 -2.82
CA ILE A 70 5.91 9.24 -2.50
C ILE A 70 5.76 8.18 -3.60
N MET A 71 4.53 7.83 -3.99
CA MET A 71 4.30 6.68 -4.87
C MET A 71 4.48 7.00 -6.37
N TYR A 72 4.41 8.27 -6.76
CA TYR A 72 4.49 8.71 -8.15
C TYR A 72 5.66 9.67 -8.43
N ALA A 73 6.51 9.97 -7.44
CA ALA A 73 7.70 10.81 -7.67
C ALA A 73 8.57 10.27 -8.81
N PRO A 74 9.01 11.12 -9.74
CA PRO A 74 9.95 10.75 -10.78
C PRO A 74 11.36 10.54 -10.20
N GLY A 75 12.11 9.60 -10.77
CA GLY A 75 13.44 9.24 -10.27
C GLY A 75 13.39 8.51 -8.92
N GLY A 76 14.57 8.22 -8.37
CA GLY A 76 14.69 7.43 -7.15
C GLY A 76 14.25 5.98 -7.35
N MET A 77 13.57 5.42 -6.35
CA MET A 77 13.19 4.00 -6.34
C MET A 77 12.19 3.69 -7.46
N PRO A 78 12.43 2.63 -8.27
CA PRO A 78 11.47 2.17 -9.27
C PRO A 78 10.08 1.98 -8.67
N ARG A 79 9.06 2.48 -9.38
CA ARG A 79 7.69 2.45 -8.86
C ARG A 79 7.21 1.03 -8.53
N ALA A 80 7.56 0.03 -9.34
CA ALA A 80 7.23 -1.35 -9.04
C ALA A 80 7.80 -1.80 -7.68
N GLU A 81 9.04 -1.41 -7.36
CA GLU A 81 9.65 -1.76 -6.08
C GLU A 81 9.01 -1.01 -4.90
N ARG A 82 8.53 0.22 -5.12
CA ARG A 82 7.67 0.91 -4.14
C ARG A 82 6.41 0.07 -3.88
N GLU A 83 5.70 -0.37 -4.92
CA GLU A 83 4.50 -1.22 -4.77
C GLU A 83 4.80 -2.58 -4.09
N LEU A 84 5.99 -3.16 -4.32
CA LEU A 84 6.42 -4.37 -3.62
C LEU A 84 6.56 -4.11 -2.11
N SER A 85 7.27 -3.06 -1.72
CA SER A 85 7.47 -2.71 -0.31
C SER A 85 6.14 -2.48 0.41
N THR A 86 5.19 -1.79 -0.24
CA THR A 86 3.88 -1.47 0.35
C THR A 86 2.97 -2.69 0.43
N THR A 87 3.11 -3.64 -0.51
CA THR A 87 2.47 -4.96 -0.43
C THR A 87 3.00 -5.75 0.77
N VAL A 88 4.33 -5.77 0.98
CA VAL A 88 4.95 -6.45 2.13
C VAL A 88 4.47 -5.83 3.45
N VAL A 89 4.52 -4.51 3.59
CA VAL A 89 4.03 -3.81 4.79
C VAL A 89 2.56 -4.16 5.07
N SER A 90 1.72 -4.15 4.03
CA SER A 90 0.30 -4.46 4.15
C SER A 90 0.06 -5.93 4.53
N ARG A 91 0.89 -6.85 4.01
CA ARG A 91 0.85 -8.28 4.34
C ARG A 91 1.23 -8.55 5.79
N ILE A 92 2.23 -7.84 6.32
CA ILE A 92 2.64 -7.92 7.73
C ILE A 92 1.58 -7.32 8.65
N ASN A 93 1.00 -6.18 8.29
CA ASN A 93 -0.03 -5.52 9.08
C ASN A 93 -1.41 -6.22 9.03
N GLY A 94 -1.62 -7.16 8.12
CA GLY A 94 -2.93 -7.80 7.94
C GLY A 94 -3.92 -7.03 7.05
N CYS A 95 -3.52 -5.94 6.38
CA CYS A 95 -4.42 -5.17 5.52
C CYS A 95 -4.61 -5.85 4.15
N VAL A 96 -5.62 -6.72 4.04
CA VAL A 96 -5.93 -7.46 2.80
C VAL A 96 -6.27 -6.52 1.63
N TYR A 97 -7.10 -5.48 1.85
CA TYR A 97 -7.42 -4.49 0.81
C TYR A 97 -6.16 -3.81 0.27
N CYS A 98 -5.30 -3.32 1.18
CA CYS A 98 -4.09 -2.62 0.81
C CYS A 98 -3.14 -3.57 0.04
N ALA A 99 -2.93 -4.77 0.56
CA ALA A 99 -2.10 -5.77 -0.09
C ALA A 99 -2.60 -6.11 -1.51
N SER A 100 -3.92 -6.26 -1.70
CA SER A 100 -4.52 -6.49 -3.02
C SER A 100 -4.25 -5.34 -3.99
N VAL A 101 -4.55 -4.09 -3.59
CA VAL A 101 -4.39 -2.93 -4.47
C VAL A 101 -2.93 -2.78 -4.92
N HIS A 102 -1.99 -2.95 -3.99
CA HIS A 102 -0.58 -2.77 -4.27
C HIS A 102 0.04 -3.94 -5.04
N ALA A 103 -0.42 -5.17 -4.81
CA ALA A 103 -0.12 -6.31 -5.66
C ALA A 103 -0.53 -6.06 -7.12
N GLN A 104 -1.77 -5.61 -7.35
CA GLN A 104 -2.25 -5.29 -8.70
C GLN A 104 -1.41 -4.19 -9.38
N ARG A 105 -0.99 -3.17 -8.63
CA ARG A 105 -0.12 -2.10 -9.17
C ARG A 105 1.29 -2.62 -9.48
N PHE A 106 1.87 -3.45 -8.61
CA PHE A 106 3.14 -4.13 -8.89
C PHE A 106 3.05 -4.89 -10.22
N GLU A 107 2.02 -5.73 -10.38
CA GLU A 107 1.85 -6.56 -11.57
C GLU A 107 1.64 -5.75 -12.85
N GLN A 108 0.88 -4.67 -12.76
CA GLN A 108 0.68 -3.76 -13.88
C GLN A 108 1.99 -3.13 -14.36
N LEU A 109 2.92 -2.85 -13.46
CA LEU A 109 4.20 -2.22 -13.75
C LEU A 109 5.28 -3.23 -14.15
N ALA A 110 5.45 -4.29 -13.35
CA ALA A 110 6.48 -5.31 -13.52
C ALA A 110 6.12 -6.40 -14.52
N LYS A 111 4.84 -6.50 -14.92
CA LYS A 111 4.30 -7.52 -15.84
C LYS A 111 4.54 -8.97 -15.36
N ARG A 112 4.57 -9.17 -14.04
CA ARG A 112 4.76 -10.45 -13.35
C ARG A 112 4.16 -10.40 -11.94
N ASN A 113 3.89 -11.56 -11.33
CA ASN A 113 3.29 -11.67 -9.99
C ASN A 113 3.92 -12.74 -9.08
N ASP A 114 5.02 -13.36 -9.52
CA ASP A 114 5.76 -14.40 -8.81
C ASP A 114 6.28 -13.93 -7.44
N VAL A 115 6.87 -12.73 -7.35
CA VAL A 115 7.27 -12.18 -6.04
C VAL A 115 6.08 -11.87 -5.14
N ILE A 116 4.93 -11.45 -5.70
CA ILE A 116 3.71 -11.20 -4.94
C ILE A 116 3.17 -12.50 -4.34
N ARG A 117 3.25 -13.60 -5.10
CA ARG A 117 2.88 -14.93 -4.62
C ARG A 117 3.75 -15.34 -3.42
N GLU A 118 5.06 -15.14 -3.50
CA GLU A 118 5.96 -15.39 -2.37
C GLU A 118 5.64 -14.49 -1.17
N VAL A 119 5.35 -13.21 -1.39
CA VAL A 119 4.98 -12.28 -0.31
C VAL A 119 3.70 -12.72 0.42
N PHE A 120 2.67 -13.14 -0.32
CA PHE A 120 1.42 -13.58 0.30
C PHE A 120 1.60 -14.90 1.08
N ASP A 121 2.42 -15.81 0.57
CA ASP A 121 2.69 -17.11 1.18
C ASP A 121 3.59 -17.02 2.42
N GLU A 122 4.83 -16.55 2.26
CA GLU A 122 5.80 -16.37 3.35
C GLU A 122 6.64 -15.10 3.11
N PRO A 123 6.22 -13.94 3.65
CA PRO A 123 6.87 -12.66 3.39
C PRO A 123 8.32 -12.61 3.89
N ARG A 124 8.71 -13.38 4.91
CA ARG A 124 10.07 -13.34 5.46
C ARG A 124 11.12 -13.94 4.54
N THR A 125 10.71 -14.80 3.61
CA THR A 125 11.59 -15.40 2.60
C THR A 125 11.35 -14.88 1.18
N ALA A 126 10.37 -13.99 1.01
CA ALA A 126 9.94 -13.51 -0.30
C ALA A 126 10.99 -12.62 -0.99
N GLY A 127 11.06 -12.74 -2.31
CA GLY A 127 11.93 -11.97 -3.19
C GLY A 127 12.58 -12.86 -4.24
N THR A 128 12.28 -12.60 -5.52
CA THR A 128 12.84 -13.40 -6.62
C THR A 128 14.25 -12.97 -7.02
N THR A 129 14.74 -11.86 -6.46
CA THR A 129 16.10 -11.35 -6.59
C THR A 129 16.64 -10.92 -5.22
N GLU A 130 17.97 -10.84 -5.07
CA GLU A 130 18.58 -10.38 -3.82
C GLU A 130 18.15 -8.95 -3.45
N ARG A 131 17.92 -8.09 -4.46
CA ARG A 131 17.39 -6.74 -4.26
C ARG A 131 15.97 -6.76 -3.68
N GLU A 132 15.08 -7.59 -4.24
CA GLU A 132 13.71 -7.71 -3.75
C GLU A 132 13.64 -8.33 -2.35
N LYS A 133 14.48 -9.34 -2.07
CA LYS A 133 14.61 -9.90 -0.72
C LYS A 133 15.04 -8.85 0.29
N ALA A 134 16.03 -8.03 -0.04
CA ALA A 134 16.48 -6.96 0.83
C ALA A 134 15.38 -5.90 1.07
N ILE A 135 14.64 -5.53 0.03
CA ILE A 135 13.49 -4.62 0.13
C ILE A 135 12.40 -5.21 1.04
N ALA A 136 12.04 -6.49 0.86
CA ALA A 136 11.05 -7.16 1.69
C ALA A 136 11.50 -7.25 3.15
N GLN A 137 12.73 -7.71 3.41
CA GLN A 137 13.30 -7.83 4.75
C GLN A 137 13.36 -6.48 5.48
N PHE A 138 13.80 -5.43 4.79
CA PHE A 138 13.83 -4.09 5.38
C PHE A 138 12.41 -3.57 5.66
N SER A 139 11.47 -3.81 4.75
CA SER A 139 10.05 -3.43 4.93
C SER A 139 9.44 -4.09 6.16
N ILE A 140 9.73 -5.38 6.37
CA ILE A 140 9.30 -6.13 7.56
C ILE A 140 9.95 -5.54 8.82
N ALA A 141 11.28 -5.38 8.84
CA ALA A 141 12.00 -4.89 10.01
C ALA A 141 11.54 -3.49 10.45
N LEU A 142 11.31 -2.58 9.49
CA LEU A 142 10.83 -1.23 9.79
C LEU A 142 9.35 -1.22 10.23
N THR A 143 8.55 -2.19 9.77
CA THR A 143 7.14 -2.32 10.18
C THR A 143 7.02 -2.89 11.60
N GLU A 144 7.72 -3.97 11.90
CA GLU A 144 7.61 -4.69 13.18
C GLU A 144 8.37 -3.98 14.30
N THR A 145 9.58 -3.51 14.01
CA THR A 145 10.53 -2.99 15.02
C THR A 145 11.22 -1.72 14.53
N PRO A 146 10.48 -0.61 14.27
CA PRO A 146 11.07 0.62 13.76
C PRO A 146 12.17 1.20 14.67
N GLY A 147 12.06 0.99 15.97
CA GLY A 147 13.06 1.39 16.96
C GLY A 147 14.36 0.59 16.91
N ASP A 148 14.41 -0.52 16.17
CA ASP A 148 15.57 -1.43 16.08
C ASP A 148 16.32 -1.37 14.76
N VAL A 149 15.86 -0.57 13.80
CA VAL A 149 16.61 -0.30 12.57
C VAL A 149 17.91 0.46 12.91
N ARG A 150 19.04 -0.01 12.38
CA ARG A 150 20.37 0.56 12.58
C ARG A 150 21.05 0.82 11.23
N PRO A 151 22.20 1.53 11.20
CA PRO A 151 22.93 1.75 9.95
C PRO A 151 23.29 0.48 9.17
N ALA A 152 23.44 -0.67 9.85
CA ALA A 152 23.74 -1.95 9.21
C ALA A 152 22.64 -2.40 8.23
N GLN A 153 21.36 -2.21 8.58
CA GLN A 153 20.25 -2.53 7.68
C GLN A 153 20.24 -1.62 6.44
N LEU A 154 20.62 -0.35 6.58
CA LEU A 154 20.79 0.56 5.43
C LEU A 154 21.97 0.15 4.55
N GLN A 155 23.06 -0.35 5.16
CA GLN A 155 24.20 -0.86 4.40
C GLN A 155 23.82 -2.09 3.57
N ALA A 156 23.04 -3.03 4.14
CA ALA A 156 22.57 -4.20 3.39
C ALA A 156 21.76 -3.82 2.13
N LEU A 157 20.98 -2.73 2.18
CA LEU A 157 20.29 -2.20 1.00
C LEU A 157 21.28 -1.66 -0.05
N ARG A 158 22.34 -0.96 0.39
CA ARG A 158 23.39 -0.47 -0.52
C ARG A 158 24.16 -1.61 -1.17
N ASP A 159 24.40 -2.69 -0.45
CA ASP A 159 25.15 -3.86 -0.94
C ASP A 159 24.41 -4.57 -2.10
N VAL A 160 23.09 -4.42 -2.19
CA VAL A 160 22.27 -4.88 -3.33
C VAL A 160 21.96 -3.77 -4.35
N GLY A 161 22.68 -2.65 -4.26
CA GLY A 161 22.68 -1.58 -5.25
C GLY A 161 21.58 -0.53 -5.06
N LEU A 162 20.91 -0.44 -3.90
CA LEU A 162 20.06 0.73 -3.64
C LEU A 162 20.92 1.96 -3.35
N THR A 163 20.63 3.05 -4.04
CA THR A 163 21.20 4.37 -3.75
C THR A 163 20.54 4.99 -2.52
N ASP A 164 21.18 5.99 -1.91
CA ASP A 164 20.61 6.69 -0.73
C ASP A 164 19.23 7.32 -1.02
N ALA A 165 19.00 7.79 -2.24
CA ALA A 165 17.70 8.31 -2.66
C ALA A 165 16.64 7.21 -2.73
N GLU A 166 16.98 6.03 -3.25
CA GLU A 166 16.07 4.89 -3.28
C GLU A 166 15.77 4.35 -1.88
N ILE A 167 16.75 4.36 -0.98
CA ILE A 167 16.56 3.99 0.43
C ILE A 167 15.59 4.96 1.11
N LEU A 168 15.74 6.27 0.86
CA LEU A 168 14.82 7.29 1.39
C LEU A 168 13.40 7.09 0.86
N ASP A 169 13.24 6.81 -0.43
CA ASP A 169 11.94 6.51 -1.04
C ASP A 169 11.30 5.25 -0.44
N LEU A 170 12.09 4.18 -0.26
CA LEU A 170 11.65 2.94 0.37
C LEU A 170 11.09 3.22 1.78
N ILE A 171 11.82 3.97 2.60
CA ILE A 171 11.39 4.34 3.95
C ILE A 171 10.08 5.16 3.91
N HIS A 172 9.97 6.13 3.00
CA HIS A 172 8.74 6.91 2.84
C HIS A 172 7.56 6.03 2.41
N SER A 173 7.76 5.11 1.47
CA SER A 173 6.75 4.13 1.06
C SER A 173 6.31 3.26 2.23
N ILE A 174 7.23 2.76 3.05
CA ILE A 174 6.87 1.98 4.24
C ILE A 174 6.09 2.84 5.25
N ALA A 175 6.54 4.06 5.52
CA ALA A 175 5.93 4.95 6.51
C ALA A 175 4.51 5.38 6.13
N ILE A 176 4.28 5.77 4.87
CA ILE A 176 2.94 6.18 4.40
C ILE A 176 1.96 5.00 4.42
N PHE A 177 2.43 3.76 4.21
CA PHE A 177 1.61 2.56 4.31
C PHE A 177 1.36 2.10 5.73
N ALA A 178 2.31 2.31 6.64
CA ALA A 178 2.04 2.15 8.06
C ALA A 178 0.92 3.11 8.51
N TRP A 179 0.87 4.34 8.00
CA TRP A 179 -0.25 5.25 8.26
C TRP A 179 -1.54 4.78 7.58
N ALA A 180 -1.51 4.49 6.28
CA ALA A 180 -2.68 4.07 5.52
C ALA A 180 -3.30 2.77 6.06
N ASN A 181 -2.50 1.74 6.36
CA ASN A 181 -3.00 0.49 6.92
C ASN A 181 -3.73 0.71 8.25
N ARG A 182 -3.24 1.61 9.12
CA ARG A 182 -3.95 1.93 10.38
C ARG A 182 -5.33 2.52 10.13
N LEU A 183 -5.50 3.36 9.10
CA LEU A 183 -6.82 3.89 8.75
C LEU A 183 -7.70 2.79 8.14
N MET A 184 -7.18 2.06 7.15
CA MET A 184 -7.92 1.03 6.41
C MET A 184 -8.39 -0.14 7.30
N LEU A 185 -7.62 -0.51 8.32
CA LEU A 185 -7.93 -1.61 9.24
C LEU A 185 -8.88 -1.22 10.37
N ASN A 186 -8.97 0.07 10.71
CA ASN A 186 -9.67 0.52 11.93
C ASN A 186 -10.87 1.44 11.65
N LEU A 187 -11.20 1.66 10.38
CA LEU A 187 -12.33 2.48 9.95
C LEU A 187 -13.29 1.74 9.01
N GLY A 188 -13.02 0.47 8.71
CA GLY A 188 -13.76 -0.30 7.71
C GLY A 188 -13.13 -1.65 7.42
N GLU A 189 -13.65 -2.34 6.42
CA GLU A 189 -13.23 -3.70 6.06
C GLU A 189 -13.22 -3.93 4.53
N PRO A 190 -12.37 -4.86 4.03
CA PRO A 190 -12.41 -5.27 2.64
C PRO A 190 -13.72 -5.99 2.31
N VAL A 191 -14.32 -5.66 1.17
CA VAL A 191 -15.45 -6.38 0.59
C VAL A 191 -14.94 -7.22 -0.57
N PHE A 192 -15.13 -8.53 -0.47
CA PHE A 192 -14.75 -9.50 -1.49
C PHE A 192 -15.83 -9.59 -2.58
N PRO A 193 -15.44 -9.90 -3.84
CA PRO A 193 -16.41 -10.23 -4.88
C PRO A 193 -17.38 -11.32 -4.42
N GLU A 194 -18.65 -11.22 -4.85
CA GLU A 194 -19.71 -12.15 -4.42
C GLU A 194 -19.31 -13.62 -4.64
N GLY A 195 -19.42 -14.45 -3.59
CA GLY A 195 -19.17 -15.89 -3.62
C GLY A 195 -17.85 -16.36 -3.01
N GLU A 196 -17.01 -15.45 -2.52
CA GLU A 196 -15.64 -15.80 -2.09
C GLU A 196 -15.27 -15.09 -0.78
N ALA A 197 -15.81 -15.57 0.35
CA ALA A 197 -15.30 -15.20 1.66
C ALA A 197 -13.86 -15.73 1.82
N ALA A 198 -12.97 -14.94 2.41
CA ALA A 198 -11.60 -15.33 2.71
C ALA A 198 -11.59 -16.64 3.51
N ALA A 199 -11.13 -17.72 2.87
CA ALA A 199 -10.85 -19.00 3.52
C ALA A 199 -9.57 -18.92 4.35
#